data_AF-A0AAN4R2J3-F1
#
_entry.id   AF-A0AAN4R2J3-F1
#
_cell.length_a   1.000
_cell.length_b   1.000
_cell.length_c   1.000
_cell.angle_alpha   90.00
_cell.angle_beta   90.00
_cell.angle_gamma   90.00
#
_symmetry.space_group_name_H-M   'P 1'
#
loop_
_entity.id
_entity.type
_entity.pdbx_description
1 polymer ?
#
loop_
_entity_poly.entity_id
_entity_poly.type
_entity_poly.pdbx_seq_one_letter_code
_entity_poly.pdbx_strand_id
1 'polypeptide(L)'
;MLYASARFWLLDFFGQVVDHDPLRDCLFSVVPSPGRYPGLFFFADTVAQEQFTVTLRKVVSLPMPIPQLQATRLPSGLVTLQRLDGSGRYLRSEENAGIDFHATVANDWEQFFILSEPMMHAYAILSQDKVSTITTPDGTSLPPMTFVQGHAGVIGPCRFSLAANLPALEDLAGLEPGASTELTLRLTNGETRTLTVTRH
;
A
#
# COMPACT_ATOMS: atom_id res chain seq x y z
N MET A 1 -0.33 -13.66 26.52
CA MET A 1 -0.39 -12.30 25.93
C MET A 1 -0.74 -12.46 24.47
N LEU A 2 -1.98 -12.11 24.09
CA LEU A 2 -2.35 -12.03 22.67
C LEU A 2 -1.88 -10.66 22.20
N TYR A 3 -0.71 -10.59 21.57
CA TYR A 3 -0.40 -9.40 20.78
C TYR A 3 -1.42 -9.37 19.65
N ALA A 4 -2.18 -8.27 19.53
CA ALA A 4 -3.05 -8.08 18.38
C ALA A 4 -2.13 -7.97 17.15
N SER A 5 -2.13 -8.98 16.28
CA SER A 5 -1.38 -8.92 15.03
C SER A 5 -1.83 -7.68 14.23
N ALA A 6 -0.88 -6.98 13.62
CA ALA A 6 -1.16 -5.77 12.87
C ALA A 6 -1.92 -6.08 11.57
N ARG A 7 -2.73 -5.13 11.10
CA ARG A 7 -3.43 -5.23 9.81
C ARG A 7 -2.55 -4.70 8.69
N PHE A 8 -2.59 -5.42 7.57
CA PHE A 8 -1.87 -5.09 6.36
C PHE A 8 -2.77 -5.20 5.13
N TRP A 9 -2.50 -4.35 4.15
CA TRP A 9 -3.15 -4.34 2.84
C TRP A 9 -2.12 -4.56 1.74
N LEU A 10 -2.60 -4.86 0.55
CA LEU A 10 -1.77 -5.09 -0.63
C LEU A 10 -2.00 -3.97 -1.64
N LEU A 11 -0.95 -3.21 -1.94
CA LEU A 11 -0.93 -2.28 -3.06
C LEU A 11 -0.39 -3.00 -4.30
N ASP A 12 -1.14 -2.98 -5.38
CA ASP A 12 -0.75 -3.57 -6.65
C ASP A 12 0.21 -2.68 -7.44
N PHE A 13 0.63 -3.21 -8.59
CA PHE A 13 1.54 -2.52 -9.50
C PHE A 13 0.98 -1.21 -10.05
N PHE A 14 -0.34 -1.02 -10.11
CA PHE A 14 -0.98 0.17 -10.70
C PHE A 14 -1.23 1.28 -9.67
N GLY A 15 -0.78 1.11 -8.43
CA GLY A 15 -1.01 2.06 -7.35
C GLY A 15 -2.42 1.98 -6.76
N GLN A 16 -3.06 0.81 -6.86
CA GLN A 16 -4.38 0.54 -6.32
C GLN A 16 -4.28 -0.51 -5.22
N VAL A 17 -5.21 -0.48 -4.26
CA VAL A 17 -5.25 -1.47 -3.17
C VAL A 17 -6.14 -2.62 -3.58
N VAL A 18 -5.70 -3.85 -3.31
CA VAL A 18 -6.48 -5.07 -3.52
C VAL A 18 -7.68 -5.08 -2.57
N ASP A 19 -8.88 -5.26 -3.12
CA ASP A 19 -10.12 -5.40 -2.37
C ASP A 19 -11.00 -6.53 -2.95
N HIS A 20 -12.14 -6.81 -2.30
CA HIS A 20 -13.13 -7.81 -2.72
C HIS A 20 -14.44 -7.13 -3.11
N ASP A 21 -14.93 -7.40 -4.32
CA ASP A 21 -16.24 -6.94 -4.78
C ASP A 21 -17.30 -7.93 -4.28
N PRO A 22 -18.14 -7.55 -3.31
CA PRO A 22 -19.14 -8.45 -2.74
C PRO A 22 -20.25 -8.84 -3.72
N LEU A 23 -20.51 -8.03 -4.75
CA LEU A 23 -21.58 -8.27 -5.72
C LEU A 23 -21.12 -9.19 -6.84
N ARG A 24 -19.87 -9.03 -7.30
CA ARG A 24 -19.26 -9.86 -8.34
C ARG A 24 -18.54 -11.10 -7.80
N ASP A 25 -18.33 -11.13 -6.48
CA ASP A 25 -17.59 -12.15 -5.75
C ASP A 25 -16.19 -12.40 -6.32
N CYS A 26 -15.48 -11.32 -6.66
CA CYS A 26 -14.14 -11.35 -7.25
C CYS A 26 -13.18 -10.39 -6.54
N LEU A 27 -11.87 -10.61 -6.72
CA LEU A 27 -10.86 -9.64 -6.32
C LEU A 27 -10.81 -8.50 -7.35
N PHE A 28 -10.58 -7.29 -6.88
CA PHE A 28 -10.44 -6.12 -7.75
C PHE A 28 -9.51 -5.09 -7.12
N SER A 29 -9.08 -4.15 -7.92
CA SER A 29 -8.23 -3.05 -7.49
C SER A 29 -9.08 -1.80 -7.24
N VAL A 30 -8.85 -1.13 -6.10
CA VAL A 30 -9.56 0.09 -5.73
C VAL A 30 -8.57 1.21 -5.43
N VAL A 31 -8.88 2.43 -5.84
CA VAL A 31 -8.17 3.61 -5.34
C VAL A 31 -8.57 3.80 -3.88
N PRO A 32 -7.64 3.72 -2.92
CA PRO A 32 -7.98 3.82 -1.51
C PRO A 32 -8.62 5.18 -1.25
N SER A 33 -9.86 5.18 -0.77
CA SER A 33 -10.53 6.41 -0.38
C SER A 33 -9.93 6.91 0.93
N PRO A 34 -9.54 8.19 1.02
CA PRO A 34 -8.98 8.71 2.26
C PRO A 34 -9.96 8.54 3.44
N GLY A 35 -9.46 8.11 4.59
CA GLY A 35 -10.27 7.87 5.79
C GLY A 35 -11.13 6.59 5.76
N ARG A 36 -11.07 5.78 4.69
CA ARG A 36 -11.74 4.48 4.63
C ARG A 36 -10.75 3.38 4.26
N TYR A 37 -10.65 2.37 5.10
CA TYR A 37 -9.86 1.18 4.80
C TYR A 37 -10.56 0.26 3.81
N PRO A 38 -9.82 -0.28 2.82
CA PRO A 38 -10.30 -1.35 1.96
C PRO A 38 -10.74 -2.57 2.76
N GLY A 39 -11.74 -3.27 2.24
CA GLY A 39 -12.41 -4.39 2.91
C GLY A 39 -11.61 -5.68 2.96
N LEU A 40 -10.52 -5.78 2.19
CA LEU A 40 -9.63 -6.93 2.16
C LEU A 40 -8.27 -6.61 2.80
N PHE A 41 -7.87 -7.38 3.79
CA PHE A 41 -6.63 -7.20 4.53
C PHE A 41 -6.10 -8.56 5.03
N PHE A 42 -4.90 -8.60 5.60
CA PHE A 42 -4.42 -9.76 6.32
C PHE A 42 -3.78 -9.35 7.65
N PHE A 43 -3.64 -10.33 8.54
CA PHE A 43 -2.90 -10.17 9.78
C PHE A 43 -1.53 -10.81 9.66
N ALA A 44 -0.51 -10.16 10.20
CA ALA A 44 0.81 -10.75 10.38
C ALA A 44 1.46 -10.19 11.65
N ASP A 45 2.29 -11.00 12.29
CA ASP A 45 3.12 -10.53 13.42
C ASP A 45 4.31 -9.71 12.90
N THR A 46 4.84 -10.11 11.75
CA THR A 46 5.89 -9.38 11.04
C THR A 46 5.84 -9.68 9.55
N VAL A 47 6.09 -8.67 8.74
CA VAL A 47 6.22 -8.77 7.27
C VAL A 47 7.67 -8.59 6.80
N ALA A 48 8.61 -8.59 7.75
CA ALA A 48 10.04 -8.44 7.49
C ALA A 48 10.73 -9.77 7.14
N GLN A 49 10.07 -10.90 7.40
CA GLN A 49 10.60 -12.22 7.07
C GLN A 49 10.71 -12.40 5.55
N GLU A 50 11.70 -13.18 5.12
CA GLU A 50 11.88 -13.52 3.70
C GLU A 50 10.64 -14.23 3.14
N GLN A 51 10.02 -15.09 3.96
CA GLN A 51 8.81 -15.82 3.64
C GLN A 51 7.85 -15.82 4.83
N PHE A 52 6.56 -15.61 4.57
CA PHE A 52 5.50 -15.71 5.58
C PHE A 52 4.14 -16.03 4.94
N THR A 53 3.24 -16.63 5.70
CA THR A 53 1.91 -16.99 5.22
C THR A 53 0.95 -15.80 5.30
N VAL A 54 0.21 -15.57 4.22
CA VAL A 54 -0.84 -14.55 4.12
C VAL A 54 -2.20 -15.25 4.03
N THR A 55 -3.08 -14.94 4.97
CA THR A 55 -4.50 -15.33 4.90
C THR A 55 -5.33 -14.06 4.76
N LEU A 56 -5.80 -13.79 3.55
CA LEU A 56 -6.65 -12.63 3.27
C LEU A 56 -8.00 -12.78 3.97
N ARG A 57 -8.43 -11.70 4.61
CA ARG A 57 -9.65 -11.57 5.40
C ARG A 57 -10.52 -10.50 4.77
N LYS A 58 -11.81 -10.80 4.68
CA LYS A 58 -12.83 -9.87 4.21
C LYS A 58 -13.54 -9.28 5.42
N VAL A 59 -13.79 -7.97 5.41
CA VAL A 59 -14.65 -7.32 6.41
C VAL A 59 -16.10 -7.84 6.30
N VAL A 60 -16.57 -8.08 5.06
CA VAL A 60 -17.90 -8.63 4.79
C VAL A 60 -17.75 -10.10 4.36
N SER A 61 -18.33 -11.02 5.14
CA SER A 61 -18.23 -12.45 4.87
C SER A 61 -19.22 -12.89 3.79
N LEU A 62 -18.72 -13.09 2.58
CA LEU A 62 -19.43 -13.62 1.40
C LEU A 62 -18.70 -14.84 0.82
N PRO A 63 -19.32 -15.63 -0.09
CA PRO A 63 -18.91 -17.01 -0.31
C PRO A 63 -17.58 -17.27 -1.06
N MET A 64 -16.88 -16.29 -1.65
CA MET A 64 -15.57 -16.60 -2.28
C MET A 64 -14.50 -17.05 -1.28
N PRO A 65 -14.02 -18.30 -1.34
CA PRO A 65 -12.84 -18.71 -0.58
C PRO A 65 -11.61 -18.09 -1.22
N ILE A 66 -10.83 -17.33 -0.44
CA ILE A 66 -9.52 -16.85 -0.89
C ILE A 66 -8.48 -17.84 -0.37
N PRO A 67 -7.66 -18.45 -1.25
CA PRO A 67 -6.66 -19.42 -0.83
C PRO A 67 -5.64 -18.77 0.11
N GLN A 68 -5.03 -19.56 0.99
CA GLN A 68 -3.85 -19.11 1.69
C GLN A 68 -2.72 -18.89 0.70
N LEU A 69 -1.92 -17.85 0.96
CA LEU A 69 -0.83 -17.44 0.09
C LEU A 69 0.50 -17.53 0.84
N GLN A 70 1.56 -17.88 0.13
CA GLN A 70 2.94 -17.73 0.55
C GLN A 70 3.43 -16.39 0.02
N ALA A 71 3.72 -15.46 0.92
CA ALA A 71 4.46 -14.26 0.55
C ALA A 71 5.94 -14.60 0.49
N THR A 72 6.62 -14.13 -0.56
CA THR A 72 8.07 -14.17 -0.69
C THR A 72 8.57 -12.75 -0.94
N ARG A 73 9.42 -12.26 -0.05
CA ARG A 73 9.97 -10.91 -0.08
C ARG A 73 11.08 -10.79 -1.12
N LEU A 74 11.04 -9.72 -1.89
CA LEU A 74 12.03 -9.39 -2.91
C LEU A 74 13.06 -8.39 -2.35
N PRO A 75 14.28 -8.31 -2.94
CA PRO A 75 15.27 -7.31 -2.57
C PRO A 75 14.78 -5.86 -2.69
N SER A 76 13.78 -5.61 -3.54
CA SER A 76 13.11 -4.31 -3.70
C SER A 76 12.23 -3.90 -2.51
N GLY A 77 11.96 -4.82 -1.58
CA GLY A 77 11.01 -4.63 -0.48
C GLY A 77 9.56 -4.98 -0.85
N LEU A 78 9.30 -5.32 -2.11
CA LEU A 78 8.02 -5.85 -2.60
C LEU A 78 7.86 -7.33 -2.21
N VAL A 79 6.67 -7.88 -2.42
CA VAL A 79 6.39 -9.30 -2.23
C VAL A 79 5.71 -9.90 -3.45
N THR A 80 5.99 -11.17 -3.70
CA THR A 80 5.17 -12.02 -4.57
C THR A 80 4.26 -12.89 -3.69
N LEU A 81 3.09 -13.27 -4.21
CA LEU A 81 2.08 -14.01 -3.44
C LEU A 81 1.68 -15.27 -4.21
N GLN A 82 2.17 -16.43 -3.79
CA GLN A 82 1.89 -17.72 -4.42
C GLN A 82 0.82 -18.52 -3.65
N ARG A 83 -0.08 -19.22 -4.32
CA ARG A 83 -1.08 -20.09 -3.66
C ARG A 83 -0.42 -21.25 -2.93
N LEU A 84 -0.82 -21.47 -1.67
CA LEU A 84 -0.43 -22.61 -0.83
C LEU A 84 -1.36 -23.82 -1.03
N ASP A 85 -1.62 -24.18 -2.28
CA ASP A 85 -2.45 -25.33 -2.66
C ASP A 85 -1.76 -26.27 -3.66
N GLY A 86 -0.46 -26.04 -3.90
CA GLY A 86 0.35 -26.82 -4.84
C GLY A 86 0.16 -26.44 -6.31
N SER A 87 -0.73 -25.50 -6.66
CA SER A 87 -0.92 -25.07 -8.06
C SER A 87 0.26 -24.27 -8.61
N GLY A 88 1.10 -23.72 -7.74
CA GLY A 88 2.23 -22.87 -8.11
C GLY A 88 1.84 -21.51 -8.69
N ARG A 89 0.56 -21.14 -8.63
CA ARG A 89 0.04 -19.91 -9.25
C ARG A 89 0.18 -18.69 -8.35
N TYR A 90 0.49 -17.55 -8.94
CA TYR A 90 0.69 -16.27 -8.26
C TYR A 90 -0.54 -15.38 -8.36
N LEU A 91 -0.78 -14.57 -7.33
CA LEU A 91 -1.70 -13.44 -7.41
C LEU A 91 -1.16 -12.45 -8.44
N ARG A 92 -2.02 -11.98 -9.33
CA ARG A 92 -1.68 -11.05 -10.40
C ARG A 92 -2.72 -9.93 -10.46
N SER A 93 -2.26 -8.68 -10.56
CA SER A 93 -3.12 -7.55 -10.94
C SER A 93 -2.90 -7.22 -12.41
N GLU A 94 -3.94 -7.27 -13.22
CA GLU A 94 -3.89 -6.97 -14.65
C GLU A 94 -4.74 -5.74 -14.97
N GLU A 95 -4.15 -4.79 -15.72
CA GLU A 95 -4.81 -3.55 -16.09
C GLU A 95 -6.10 -3.85 -16.87
N ASN A 96 -7.24 -3.34 -16.40
CA ASN A 96 -8.57 -3.55 -16.98
C ASN A 96 -9.15 -4.98 -16.89
N ALA A 97 -8.38 -5.99 -16.48
CA ALA A 97 -8.87 -7.37 -16.31
C ALA A 97 -9.13 -7.75 -14.84
N GLY A 98 -8.61 -6.97 -13.89
CA GLY A 98 -8.81 -7.17 -12.46
C GLY A 98 -7.72 -8.01 -11.83
N ILE A 99 -8.05 -8.74 -10.75
CA ILE A 99 -7.09 -9.50 -9.96
C ILE A 99 -7.42 -10.99 -10.01
N ASP A 100 -6.45 -11.81 -10.39
CA ASP A 100 -6.62 -13.25 -10.53
C ASP A 100 -5.42 -14.06 -10.02
N PHE A 101 -5.49 -15.38 -10.23
CA PHE A 101 -4.42 -16.33 -9.93
C PHE A 101 -4.04 -17.13 -11.16
N HIS A 102 -3.90 -16.52 -12.34
CA HIS A 102 -3.55 -17.25 -13.57
C HIS A 102 -2.04 -17.26 -13.86
N ALA A 103 -1.27 -16.38 -13.23
CA ALA A 103 0.18 -16.30 -13.42
C ALA A 103 0.89 -17.55 -12.86
N THR A 104 1.81 -18.12 -13.65
CA THR A 104 2.71 -19.21 -13.21
C THR A 104 4.14 -18.74 -12.97
N VAL A 105 4.42 -17.47 -13.28
CA VAL A 105 5.72 -16.81 -13.08
C VAL A 105 5.42 -15.44 -12.48
N ALA A 106 6.24 -15.01 -11.52
CA ALA A 106 6.12 -13.68 -10.95
C ALA A 106 6.96 -12.67 -11.73
N ASN A 107 6.30 -11.72 -12.38
CA ASN A 107 6.88 -10.53 -12.99
C ASN A 107 6.37 -9.29 -12.24
N ASP A 108 6.35 -8.12 -12.89
CA ASP A 108 6.00 -6.86 -12.22
C ASP A 108 4.54 -6.83 -11.72
N TRP A 109 3.60 -7.42 -12.47
CA TRP A 109 2.17 -7.44 -12.16
C TRP A 109 1.79 -8.41 -11.04
N GLU A 110 2.70 -9.32 -10.70
CA GLU A 110 2.58 -10.27 -9.58
C GLU A 110 3.32 -9.78 -8.33
N GLN A 111 3.85 -8.54 -8.36
CA GLN A 111 4.50 -7.90 -7.23
C GLN A 111 3.55 -6.93 -6.53
N PHE A 112 3.56 -7.00 -5.20
CA PHE A 112 2.71 -6.18 -4.34
C PHE A 112 3.56 -5.46 -3.30
N PHE A 113 3.17 -4.25 -2.95
CA PHE A 113 3.70 -3.54 -1.80
C PHE A 113 2.78 -3.77 -0.61
N ILE A 114 3.36 -4.05 0.56
CA ILE A 114 2.59 -4.24 1.78
C ILE A 114 2.39 -2.90 2.44
N LEU A 115 1.13 -2.49 2.54
CA LEU A 115 0.72 -1.30 3.25
C LEU A 115 0.43 -1.68 4.70
N SER A 116 1.15 -1.06 5.63
CA SER A 116 0.83 -1.12 7.05
C SER A 116 -0.35 -0.19 7.39
N GLU A 117 -0.95 -0.38 8.56
CA GLU A 117 -1.96 0.53 9.07
C GLU A 117 -1.43 1.97 9.26
N PRO A 118 -0.23 2.20 9.85
CA PRO A 118 0.39 3.53 9.84
C PRO A 118 0.53 4.14 8.45
N MET A 119 0.95 3.37 7.44
CA MET A 119 1.07 3.88 6.07
C MET A 119 -0.30 4.27 5.47
N MET A 120 -1.36 3.52 5.78
CA MET A 120 -2.72 3.87 5.36
C MET A 120 -3.21 5.16 6.03
N HIS A 121 -2.89 5.36 7.31
CA HIS A 121 -3.17 6.63 8.01
C HIS A 121 -2.38 7.80 7.41
N ALA A 122 -1.09 7.62 7.16
CA ALA A 122 -0.24 8.62 6.53
C ALA A 122 -0.77 9.01 5.14
N TYR A 123 -1.19 8.02 4.35
CA TYR A 123 -1.85 8.27 3.08
C TYR A 123 -3.14 9.09 3.25
N ALA A 124 -3.99 8.77 4.23
CA ALA A 124 -5.21 9.53 4.48
C ALA A 124 -4.95 11.01 4.84
N ILE A 125 -3.83 11.30 5.52
CA ILE A 125 -3.38 12.67 5.80
C ILE A 125 -2.89 13.35 4.51
N LEU A 126 -1.99 12.69 3.78
CA LEU A 126 -1.31 13.27 2.61
C LEU A 126 -2.18 13.39 1.35
N SER A 127 -3.23 12.59 1.22
CA SER A 127 -4.06 12.50 0.00
C SER A 127 -5.23 13.47 -0.04
N GLN A 128 -5.40 14.31 0.99
CA GLN A 128 -6.52 15.25 1.11
C GLN A 128 -6.04 16.65 1.46
N ASP A 129 -6.33 17.61 0.58
CA ASP A 129 -6.11 19.04 0.79
C ASP A 129 -6.86 19.60 2.01
N LYS A 130 -8.04 19.03 2.31
CA LYS A 130 -8.84 19.39 3.50
C LYS A 130 -8.26 18.90 4.82
N VAL A 131 -7.36 17.91 4.79
CA VAL A 131 -6.78 17.30 6.01
C VAL A 131 -5.36 17.78 6.22
N SER A 132 -4.60 18.00 5.15
CA SER A 132 -3.26 18.55 5.27
C SER A 132 -2.89 19.44 4.09
N THR A 133 -1.89 20.29 4.32
CA THR A 133 -1.20 21.02 3.27
C THR A 133 0.25 20.55 3.24
N ILE A 134 0.74 20.27 2.03
CA ILE A 134 2.13 19.93 1.77
C ILE A 134 2.78 21.14 1.11
N THR A 135 3.89 21.62 1.66
CA THR A 135 4.62 22.77 1.12
C THR A 135 6.09 22.46 0.89
N THR A 136 6.68 23.13 -0.09
CA THR A 136 8.14 23.17 -0.28
C THR A 136 8.79 24.16 0.70
N PRO A 137 10.13 24.15 0.84
CA PRO A 137 10.84 25.05 1.75
C PRO A 137 10.65 26.55 1.46
N ASP A 138 10.32 26.91 0.22
CA ASP A 138 9.98 28.27 -0.19
C ASP A 138 8.51 28.65 0.10
N GLY A 139 7.73 27.75 0.71
CA GLY A 139 6.32 27.94 1.06
C GLY A 139 5.33 27.62 -0.06
N THR A 140 5.77 27.14 -1.22
CA THR A 140 4.86 26.77 -2.32
C THR A 140 4.05 25.53 -1.96
N SER A 141 2.72 25.63 -2.04
CA SER A 141 1.82 24.49 -1.81
C SER A 141 1.88 23.48 -2.97
N LEU A 142 1.96 22.20 -2.62
CA LEU A 142 1.97 21.07 -3.55
C LEU A 142 0.63 20.34 -3.51
N PRO A 143 0.24 19.67 -4.62
CA PRO A 143 -0.96 18.86 -4.63
C PRO A 143 -0.83 17.65 -3.69
N PRO A 144 -1.96 17.09 -3.23
CA PRO A 144 -1.98 15.91 -2.38
C PRO A 144 -1.25 14.70 -2.98
N MET A 145 -0.81 13.81 -2.11
CA MET A 145 -0.16 12.57 -2.51
C MET A 145 -1.14 11.65 -3.24
N THR A 146 -0.65 11.05 -4.33
CA THR A 146 -1.33 9.95 -5.02
C THR A 146 -0.42 8.73 -5.13
N PHE A 147 -1.00 7.54 -5.09
CA PHE A 147 -0.31 6.33 -5.52
C PHE A 147 -0.34 6.25 -7.03
N VAL A 148 0.76 5.78 -7.61
CA VAL A 148 0.92 5.61 -9.05
C VAL A 148 1.60 4.29 -9.35
N GLN A 149 1.58 3.91 -10.63
CA GLN A 149 2.17 2.68 -11.12
C GLN A 149 3.64 2.48 -10.67
N GLY A 150 4.03 1.25 -10.38
CA GLY A 150 5.35 0.85 -9.90
C GLY A 150 5.54 1.03 -8.40
N HIS A 151 4.47 0.86 -7.62
CA HIS A 151 4.49 0.94 -6.15
C HIS A 151 5.09 2.27 -5.65
N ALA A 152 4.72 3.37 -6.30
CA ALA A 152 5.30 4.68 -6.11
C ALA A 152 4.26 5.70 -5.61
N GLY A 153 4.77 6.73 -4.95
CA GLY A 153 4.03 7.92 -4.56
C GLY A 153 4.41 9.12 -5.42
N VAL A 154 3.46 10.03 -5.62
CA VAL A 154 3.69 11.33 -6.25
C VAL A 154 3.11 12.45 -5.38
N ILE A 155 3.92 13.47 -5.12
CA ILE A 155 3.52 14.75 -4.50
C ILE A 155 4.05 15.88 -5.38
N GLY A 156 3.18 16.52 -6.16
CA GLY A 156 3.58 17.50 -7.17
C GLY A 156 4.62 16.92 -8.14
N PRO A 157 5.81 17.52 -8.30
CA PRO A 157 6.88 16.98 -9.15
C PRO A 157 7.67 15.82 -8.50
N CYS A 158 7.40 15.48 -7.24
CA CYS A 158 8.20 14.53 -6.47
C CYS A 158 7.67 13.11 -6.67
N ARG A 159 8.35 12.30 -7.47
CA ARG A 159 8.05 10.86 -7.62
C ARG A 159 9.05 10.01 -6.85
N PHE A 160 8.55 9.12 -5.99
CA PHE A 160 9.38 8.32 -5.09
C PHE A 160 8.85 6.89 -4.91
N SER A 161 9.74 5.95 -4.59
CA SER A 161 9.36 4.59 -4.21
C SER A 161 8.76 4.58 -2.80
N LEU A 162 7.63 3.90 -2.61
CA LEU A 162 7.03 3.74 -1.28
C LEU A 162 7.95 2.92 -0.36
N ALA A 163 8.54 1.83 -0.86
CA ALA A 163 9.44 0.99 -0.07
C ALA A 163 10.67 1.74 0.45
N ALA A 164 11.25 2.63 -0.36
CA ALA A 164 12.42 3.42 0.04
C ALA A 164 12.12 4.52 1.07
N ASN A 165 10.85 4.93 1.18
CA ASN A 165 10.42 6.05 2.01
C ASN A 165 9.45 5.62 3.12
N LEU A 166 9.19 4.32 3.27
CA LEU A 166 8.15 3.82 4.17
C LEU A 166 8.29 4.33 5.61
N PRO A 167 9.47 4.31 6.26
CA PRO A 167 9.59 4.82 7.62
C PRO A 167 9.19 6.30 7.74
N ALA A 168 9.68 7.15 6.83
CA ALA A 168 9.38 8.59 6.84
C ALA A 168 7.89 8.88 6.56
N LEU A 169 7.24 8.03 5.76
CA LEU A 169 5.81 8.13 5.51
C LEU A 169 5.01 7.67 6.73
N GLU A 170 5.36 6.54 7.35
CA GLU A 170 4.66 6.00 8.52
C GLU A 170 4.73 6.93 9.74
N ASP A 171 5.83 7.68 9.90
CA ASP A 171 5.98 8.68 10.97
C ASP A 171 4.88 9.76 10.92
N LEU A 172 4.31 10.03 9.74
CA LEU A 172 3.20 10.98 9.58
C LEU A 172 1.88 10.48 10.16
N ALA A 173 1.72 9.16 10.38
CA ALA A 173 0.50 8.59 10.94
C ALA A 173 0.16 9.18 12.33
N GLY A 174 1.19 9.59 13.08
CA GLY A 174 1.05 10.20 14.40
C GLY A 174 1.00 11.73 14.39
N LEU A 175 0.95 12.37 13.22
CA LEU A 175 0.91 13.84 13.14
C LEU A 175 -0.42 14.35 13.68
N GLU A 176 -0.42 15.06 14.81
CA GLU A 176 -1.62 15.62 15.44
C GLU A 176 -2.26 16.76 14.61
N PRO A 177 -3.59 16.99 14.69
CA PRO A 177 -4.22 18.16 14.09
C PRO A 177 -3.59 19.48 14.58
N GLY A 178 -3.35 20.41 13.66
CA GLY A 178 -2.65 21.68 13.90
C GLY A 178 -1.12 21.57 13.97
N ALA A 179 -0.56 20.36 13.96
CA ALA A 179 0.89 20.16 13.98
C ALA A 179 1.49 20.20 12.57
N SER A 180 2.78 20.53 12.50
CA SER A 180 3.58 20.46 11.28
C SER A 180 4.82 19.62 11.51
N THR A 181 5.25 18.89 10.48
CA THR A 181 6.49 18.13 10.50
C THR A 181 7.18 18.16 9.14
N GLU A 182 8.48 17.90 9.14
CA GLU A 182 9.24 17.72 7.91
C GLU A 182 9.09 16.27 7.40
N LEU A 183 8.87 16.15 6.09
CA LEU A 183 8.86 14.89 5.36
C LEU A 183 10.04 14.91 4.38
N THR A 184 11.04 14.09 4.62
CA THR A 184 12.20 13.95 3.74
C THR A 184 12.03 12.73 2.84
N LEU A 185 11.96 12.95 1.53
CA LEU A 185 11.73 11.93 0.52
C LEU A 185 12.99 11.69 -0.33
N ARG A 186 13.36 10.43 -0.51
CA ARG A 186 14.28 9.97 -1.54
C ARG A 186 13.52 9.74 -2.84
N LEU A 187 13.80 10.59 -3.82
CA LEU A 187 13.17 10.59 -5.13
C LEU A 187 13.75 9.48 -6.02
N THR A 188 13.02 9.15 -7.08
CA THR A 188 13.39 8.07 -8.02
C THR A 188 14.66 8.39 -8.81
N ASN A 189 14.98 9.67 -9.00
CA ASN A 189 16.23 10.14 -9.62
C ASN A 189 17.45 10.09 -8.65
N GLY A 190 17.25 9.64 -7.41
CA GLY A 190 18.28 9.56 -6.39
C GLY A 190 18.46 10.82 -5.54
N GLU A 191 17.82 11.93 -5.90
CA GLU A 191 17.83 13.16 -5.10
C GLU A 191 16.99 13.00 -3.83
N THR A 192 17.30 13.84 -2.84
CA THR A 192 16.50 13.95 -1.63
C THR A 192 15.77 15.29 -1.64
N ARG A 193 14.50 15.29 -1.26
CA ARG A 193 13.69 16.50 -1.14
C ARG A 193 12.96 16.54 0.20
N THR A 194 13.09 17.64 0.91
CA THR A 194 12.37 17.91 2.15
C THR A 194 11.14 18.76 1.85
N LEU A 195 10.00 18.31 2.38
CA LEU A 195 8.70 18.96 2.33
C LEU A 195 8.24 19.24 3.76
N THR A 196 7.35 20.20 3.95
CA THR A 196 6.64 20.41 5.22
C THR A 196 5.22 19.92 5.06
N VAL A 197 4.74 19.12 6.00
CA VAL A 197 3.36 18.63 6.06
C VAL A 197 2.71 19.26 7.28
N THR A 198 1.65 20.03 7.07
CA THR A 198 0.82 20.64 8.13
C THR A 198 -0.54 19.98 8.13
N ARG A 199 -0.94 19.37 9.25
CA ARG A 199 -2.28 18.79 9.41
C ARG A 199 -3.25 19.85 9.95
N HIS A 200 -4.42 19.96 9.36
CA HIS A 200 -5.50 20.86 9.80
C HIS A 200 -6.42 20.19 10.82
#